data_AF-A0A2V7EW98-F1
#
_entry.id   AF-A0A2V7EW98-F1
#
_cell.length_a   1.000
_cell.length_b   1.000
_cell.length_c   1.000
_cell.angle_alpha   90.00
_cell.angle_beta   90.00
_cell.angle_gamma   90.00
#
_symmetry.space_group_name_H-M   'P 1'
#
loop_
_entity.id
_entity.type
_entity.pdbx_description
1 polymer ?
#
loop_
_entity_poly.entity_id
_entity_poly.type
_entity_poly.pdbx_seq_one_letter_code
_entity_poly.pdbx_strand_id
1 'polypeptide(L)'
;MSRETQEIDQIQRCLADGLAKIDPHHRLIGRPVHYRVIDGTSLEITYRDVPGIAEAEVLGVKRLLPHDSFCSVSPQTAECVTVRFVVSLK
;
A
#
# COMPACT_ATOMS: atom_id res chain seq x y z
N MET A 1 -3.94 -21.32 -10.74
CA MET A 1 -3.97 -19.92 -10.22
C MET A 1 -3.86 -19.00 -11.41
N SER A 2 -4.64 -17.92 -11.46
CA SER A 2 -4.50 -16.92 -12.53
C SER A 2 -3.23 -16.10 -12.30
N ARG A 3 -2.68 -15.53 -13.39
CA ARG A 3 -1.52 -14.64 -13.35
C ARG A 3 -1.74 -13.47 -12.38
N GLU A 4 -2.95 -12.91 -12.40
CA GLU A 4 -3.40 -11.85 -11.49
C GLU A 4 -3.23 -12.22 -10.01
N THR A 5 -3.64 -13.43 -9.61
CA THR A 5 -3.46 -13.89 -8.22
C THR A 5 -1.99 -13.98 -7.84
N GLN A 6 -1.12 -14.44 -8.76
CA GLN A 6 0.32 -14.53 -8.50
C GLN A 6 0.96 -13.15 -8.32
N GLU A 7 0.54 -12.16 -9.08
CA GLU A 7 1.00 -10.77 -8.95
C GLU A 7 0.52 -10.13 -7.65
N ILE A 8 -0.73 -10.34 -7.27
CA ILE A 8 -1.26 -9.85 -5.99
C ILE A 8 -0.48 -10.48 -4.82
N ASP A 9 -0.24 -11.79 -4.86
CA ASP A 9 0.55 -12.50 -3.85
C ASP A 9 1.99 -11.95 -3.78
N GLN A 10 2.60 -11.64 -4.93
CA GLN A 10 3.93 -11.03 -4.98
C GLN A 10 3.92 -9.64 -4.33
N ILE A 11 2.95 -8.78 -4.68
CA ILE A 11 2.81 -7.44 -4.10
C ILE A 11 2.64 -7.52 -2.58
N GLN A 12 1.78 -8.42 -2.10
CA GLN A 12 1.56 -8.61 -0.66
C GLN A 12 2.84 -9.03 0.05
N ARG A 13 3.63 -9.95 -0.52
CA ARG A 13 4.92 -10.37 0.04
C ARG A 13 5.94 -9.23 0.05
N CYS A 14 6.09 -8.51 -1.07
CA CYS A 14 6.98 -7.36 -1.16
C CYS A 14 6.66 -6.30 -0.09
N LEU A 15 5.39 -6.05 0.17
CA LEU A 15 4.96 -5.13 1.23
C LEU A 15 5.22 -5.69 2.63
N ALA A 16 4.87 -6.95 2.89
CA ALA A 16 5.09 -7.58 4.19
C ALA A 16 6.59 -7.57 4.59
N ASP A 17 7.47 -7.94 3.67
CA ASP A 17 8.91 -8.01 3.91
C ASP A 17 9.59 -6.64 3.88
N GLY A 18 9.11 -5.76 3.01
CA GLY A 18 9.72 -4.47 2.74
C GLY A 18 9.33 -3.40 3.75
N LEU A 19 8.06 -3.35 4.18
CA LEU A 19 7.56 -2.33 5.10
C LEU A 19 8.37 -2.30 6.39
N ALA A 20 8.71 -3.46 6.95
CA ALA A 20 9.54 -3.60 8.16
C ALA A 20 10.88 -2.83 8.08
N LYS A 21 11.38 -2.56 6.87
CA LYS A 21 12.65 -1.87 6.65
C LYS A 21 12.49 -0.37 6.39
N ILE A 22 11.32 0.06 5.93
CA ILE A 22 11.09 1.44 5.44
C ILE A 22 10.10 2.25 6.29
N ASP A 23 9.41 1.60 7.23
CA ASP A 23 8.45 2.22 8.14
C ASP A 23 8.98 2.20 9.59
N PRO A 24 10.08 2.94 9.89
CA PRO A 24 10.70 2.93 11.21
C PRO A 24 9.79 3.50 12.31
N HIS A 25 8.74 4.23 11.91
CA HIS A 25 7.77 4.81 12.82
C HIS A 25 6.50 3.96 12.96
N HIS A 26 6.44 2.79 12.32
CA HIS A 26 5.30 1.87 12.34
C HIS A 26 3.96 2.58 12.05
N ARG A 27 3.98 3.49 11.08
CA ARG A 27 2.78 4.23 10.68
C ARG A 27 1.86 3.38 9.85
N LEU A 28 2.41 2.47 9.04
CA LEU A 28 1.69 1.56 8.15
C LEU A 28 1.67 0.12 8.68
N ILE A 29 2.78 -0.35 9.25
CA ILE A 29 2.85 -1.69 9.84
C ILE A 29 1.84 -1.82 10.98
N GLY A 30 1.14 -2.96 11.02
CA GLY A 30 0.14 -3.25 12.04
C GLY A 30 -1.18 -2.50 11.85
N ARG A 31 -1.31 -1.66 10.81
CA ARG A 31 -2.57 -0.99 10.48
C ARG A 31 -3.51 -1.91 9.71
N PRO A 32 -4.83 -1.72 9.83
CA PRO A 32 -5.79 -2.38 8.96
C PRO A 32 -5.48 -2.07 7.50
N VAL A 33 -5.19 -3.11 6.72
CA VAL A 33 -4.92 -3.02 5.28
C VAL A 33 -5.97 -3.81 4.50
N HIS A 34 -6.48 -3.20 3.42
CA HIS A 34 -7.41 -3.83 2.49
C HIS A 34 -6.80 -3.89 1.10
N TYR A 35 -6.96 -5.03 0.43
CA TYR A 35 -6.54 -5.26 -0.95
C TYR A 35 -7.80 -5.44 -1.79
N ARG A 36 -7.94 -4.65 -2.85
CA ARG A 36 -9.10 -4.70 -3.74
C ARG A 36 -8.66 -4.58 -5.19
N VAL A 37 -9.06 -5.53 -6.02
CA VAL A 37 -8.92 -5.42 -7.47
C VAL A 37 -9.93 -4.41 -8.00
N ILE A 38 -9.47 -3.53 -8.88
CA ILE A 38 -10.27 -2.53 -9.61
C ILE A 38 -10.14 -2.83 -11.10
N ASP A 39 -11.29 -2.99 -11.76
CA ASP A 39 -11.43 -3.20 -13.21
C ASP A 39 -10.53 -4.31 -13.80
N GLY A 40 -10.13 -5.29 -12.98
CA GLY A 40 -9.27 -6.41 -13.37
C GLY A 40 -7.84 -6.04 -13.78
N THR A 41 -7.43 -4.78 -13.60
CA THR A 41 -6.15 -4.26 -14.12
C THR A 41 -5.32 -3.53 -13.08
N SER A 42 -5.90 -3.23 -11.91
CA SER A 42 -5.19 -2.56 -10.84
C SER A 42 -5.54 -3.15 -9.48
N LEU A 43 -4.57 -3.14 -8.58
CA LEU A 43 -4.75 -3.44 -7.17
C LEU A 43 -4.73 -2.14 -6.36
N GLU A 44 -5.83 -1.89 -5.68
CA GLU A 44 -5.92 -0.88 -4.64
C GLU A 44 -5.53 -1.47 -3.29
N ILE A 45 -4.66 -0.76 -2.58
CA ILE A 45 -4.13 -1.11 -1.26
C ILE A 45 -4.44 0.04 -0.33
N THR A 46 -5.31 -0.18 0.65
CA THR A 46 -5.78 0.87 1.55
C THR A 46 -5.36 0.58 2.99
N TYR A 47 -4.52 1.45 3.54
CA TYR A 47 -4.19 1.50 4.96
C TYR A 47 -5.12 2.50 5.66
N ARG A 48 -5.76 2.07 6.75
CA ARG A 48 -6.65 2.91 7.57
C ARG A 48 -6.05 3.18 8.93
N ASP A 49 -6.60 4.17 9.63
CA ASP A 49 -6.20 4.53 10.99
C ASP A 49 -4.69 4.87 11.09
N VAL A 50 -4.14 5.45 10.01
CA VAL A 50 -2.75 5.86 9.94
C VAL A 50 -2.64 7.23 10.60
N PRO A 51 -1.81 7.45 11.64
CA PRO A 51 -1.73 8.73 12.38
C PRO A 51 -1.12 9.90 11.59
N GLY A 52 -0.94 9.74 10.28
CA GLY A 52 -0.18 10.62 9.38
C GLY A 52 0.90 9.83 8.64
N ILE A 53 1.35 10.34 7.51
CA ILE A 53 2.41 9.70 6.71
C ILE A 53 3.32 10.77 6.11
N ALA A 54 4.63 10.56 6.19
CA ALA A 54 5.62 11.40 5.58
C ALA A 54 5.83 11.01 4.11
N GLU A 55 6.27 11.97 3.30
CA GLU A 55 6.58 11.73 1.89
C GLU A 55 7.63 10.62 1.69
N ALA A 56 8.63 10.55 2.57
CA ALA A 56 9.65 9.51 2.52
C ALA A 56 9.08 8.10 2.72
N GLU A 57 8.08 7.94 3.59
CA GLU A 57 7.40 6.65 3.82
C GLU A 57 6.58 6.27 2.58
N VAL A 58 5.85 7.23 1.97
CA VAL A 58 5.15 7.01 0.70
C VAL A 58 6.10 6.56 -0.40
N LEU A 59 7.23 7.26 -0.57
CA LEU A 59 8.25 6.93 -1.56
C LEU A 59 8.89 5.56 -1.29
N GLY A 60 9.10 5.22 -0.02
CA GLY A 60 9.54 3.90 0.39
C GLY A 60 8.58 2.82 -0.11
N VAL A 61 7.28 2.96 0.16
CA VAL A 61 6.27 1.98 -0.28
C VAL A 61 6.24 1.85 -1.79
N LYS A 62 6.28 2.98 -2.52
CA LYS A 62 6.30 2.96 -3.99
C LYS A 62 7.49 2.17 -4.55
N ARG A 63 8.65 2.19 -3.90
CA ARG A 63 9.84 1.42 -4.31
C ARG A 63 9.73 -0.09 -4.05
N LEU A 64 8.84 -0.51 -3.15
CA LEU A 64 8.58 -1.93 -2.91
C LEU A 64 7.62 -2.52 -3.94
N LEU A 65 6.83 -1.68 -4.59
CA LEU A 65 5.83 -2.11 -5.56
C LEU A 65 6.50 -2.40 -6.91
N PRO A 66 6.14 -3.52 -7.57
CA PRO A 66 6.81 -3.97 -8.80
C PRO A 66 6.49 -3.09 -10.03
N HIS A 67 5.47 -2.25 -9.93
CA HIS A 67 4.96 -1.43 -11.03
C HIS A 67 4.67 0.00 -10.57
N ASP A 68 4.49 0.90 -11.54
CA ASP A 68 4.08 2.27 -11.28
C ASP A 68 2.83 2.31 -10.41
N SER A 69 2.85 3.26 -9.47
CA SER A 69 1.80 3.38 -8.48
C SER A 69 1.46 4.82 -8.16
N PHE A 70 0.16 5.04 -7.99
CA PHE A 70 -0.39 6.28 -7.46
C PHE A 70 -0.58 6.14 -5.96
N CYS A 71 -0.38 7.23 -5.23
CA CYS A 71 -0.67 7.30 -3.80
C CYS A 71 -1.61 8.47 -3.58
N SER A 72 -2.63 8.26 -2.75
CA SER A 72 -3.48 9.32 -2.23
C SER A 72 -3.53 9.21 -0.71
N VAL A 73 -3.59 10.38 -0.06
CA VAL A 73 -3.71 10.49 1.39
C VAL A 73 -4.94 11.37 1.64
N SER A 74 -5.93 10.83 2.34
CA SER A 74 -7.17 11.55 2.65
C SER A 74 -7.41 11.58 4.15
N PRO A 75 -7.93 12.69 4.71
CA PRO A 75 -8.35 12.73 6.10
C PRO A 75 -9.39 11.65 6.39
N GLN A 76 -9.21 10.91 7.48
CA GLN A 76 -10.22 9.99 8.01
C GLN A 76 -10.85 10.58 9.28
N THR A 77 -10.02 11.13 10.17
CA THR A 77 -10.41 11.90 11.35
C THR A 77 -9.47 13.10 11.50
N ALA A 78 -9.55 13.85 12.61
CA ALA A 78 -8.59 14.90 12.94
C ALA A 78 -7.17 14.36 13.22
N GLU A 79 -7.06 13.09 13.62
CA GLU A 79 -5.81 12.46 14.06
C GLU A 79 -5.29 11.40 13.08
N CYS A 80 -6.15 10.89 12.19
CA CYS A 80 -5.83 9.80 11.29
C CYS A 80 -6.17 10.14 9.83
N VAL A 81 -5.39 9.54 8.93
CA VAL A 81 -5.58 9.55 7.49
C VAL A 81 -5.83 8.14 6.97
N THR A 82 -6.46 8.06 5.81
CA THR A 82 -6.43 6.87 4.95
C THR A 82 -5.32 7.07 3.92
N VAL A 83 -4.44 6.07 3.79
CA VAL A 83 -3.39 6.05 2.76
C VAL A 83 -3.73 4.97 1.76
N ARG A 84 -3.87 5.36 0.49
CA ARG A 84 -4.25 4.44 -0.58
C ARG A 84 -3.21 4.43 -1.68
N PHE A 85 -2.74 3.25 -2.02
CA PHE A 85 -1.92 2.99 -3.20
C PHE A 85 -2.76 2.29 -4.27
N VAL A 86 -2.59 2.68 -5.53
CA VAL A 86 -3.15 1.99 -6.68
C VAL A 86 -2.00 1.57 -7.58
N VAL A 87 -1.90 0.27 -7.84
CA VAL A 87 -0.78 -0.36 -8.56
C VAL A 87 -1.34 -1.15 -9.73
N SER A 88 -0.75 -1.03 -10.92
CA SER A 88 -1.17 -1.85 -12.05
C SER A 88 -0.86 -3.33 -11.83
N LEU A 89 -1.74 -4.20 -12.31
CA LEU A 89 -1.54 -5.63 -12.47
C LEU A 89 -1.21 -5.87 -13.96
N LYS A 90 -0.11 -6.55 -14.28
CA LYS A 90 0.45 -6.64 -15.65
C LYS A 90 0.86 -8.06 -16.04
#